data_AF-A0A8E2JFD1-F1
#
_entry.id   AF-A0A8E2JFD1-F1
#
_cell.length_a   1.000
_cell.length_b   1.000
_cell.length_c   1.000
_cell.angle_alpha   90.00
_cell.angle_beta   90.00
_cell.angle_gamma   90.00
#
_symmetry.space_group_name_H-M   'P 1'
#
loop_
_entity.id
_entity.type
_entity.pdbx_description
1 polymer ?
#
loop_
_entity_poly.entity_id
_entity_poly.type
_entity_poly.pdbx_seq_one_letter_code
_entity_poly.pdbx_strand_id
1 'polypeptide(L)'
;MMQASSDIPQPKMDSYNISHWHPLPLTNGITPESSLAMTLPKPEEIKAKVAPMTPPNEINYSFKIPEHNELLTPPGSITPEESPSTEGSVCGEDSGSDDSASTAPSEDYALAEEAPIDEPVAKPIDEPTPIDEPTPIDEPTPIDELTPIDEPVAKPIDEPNAAPTIELALEPKPEAEIPEVVIKTAEPASICVNIRAPEVYDAFAPAATRLRYMIKNSDHIIKCPGVYDGLSARIAIDVGFEGMYMTGAGTTASRLGQADLGIAQLHDMRTNAEMIANLRPDGPPLIADMDTGYGGPIVIAKALQQYHLAGVAGFHIEDQVMQKRCGHLAGKEVVDTDTYIQRIKACIVARRQLRSDIVIIARTDALQSRGFDDCIERLKRARDEGADMGILEGVKTKEQAAQAAKELAPWPLCYNSVENGHSPLITAQEAQEMGYRVIIYSFASISPAYVAIKSTFEWLKEMGSTGSSVTPKTIFNVCGLSESMIIDEASGGTAFAKGV
;
A
#
# COMPACT_ATOMS: atom_id res chain seq x y z
N MET A 1 -26.97 63.87 28.73
CA MET A 1 -25.98 62.98 29.36
C MET A 1 -25.61 61.91 28.36
N MET A 2 -24.31 61.89 28.03
CA MET A 2 -23.48 60.84 27.41
C MET A 2 -23.82 60.28 26.02
N GLN A 3 -22.90 60.64 25.11
CA GLN A 3 -22.65 60.12 23.77
C GLN A 3 -22.09 58.69 23.83
N ALA A 4 -22.44 57.88 22.83
CA ALA A 4 -21.82 56.60 22.54
C ALA A 4 -20.41 56.80 21.95
N SER A 5 -19.41 56.13 22.52
CA SER A 5 -18.08 55.99 21.92
C SER A 5 -17.94 54.59 21.32
N SER A 6 -17.79 54.55 20.00
CA SER A 6 -17.20 53.46 19.23
C SER A 6 -15.71 53.37 19.58
N ASP A 7 -15.23 52.23 20.10
CA ASP A 7 -13.83 51.80 20.02
C ASP A 7 -13.71 50.34 20.50
N ILE A 8 -13.83 49.39 19.57
CA ILE A 8 -13.35 48.01 19.75
C ILE A 8 -12.14 47.86 18.82
N PRO A 9 -10.94 47.58 19.33
CA PRO A 9 -9.76 47.46 18.49
C PRO A 9 -9.82 46.17 17.67
N GLN A 10 -9.77 46.31 16.34
CA GLN A 10 -9.50 45.23 15.39
C GLN A 10 -8.06 44.73 15.59
N PRO A 11 -7.82 43.41 15.74
CA PRO A 11 -6.45 42.89 15.76
C PRO A 11 -5.86 42.98 14.35
N LYS A 12 -4.77 43.73 14.20
CA LYS A 12 -3.94 43.72 12.99
C LYS A 12 -3.29 42.35 12.85
N MET A 13 -3.46 41.72 11.69
CA MET A 13 -2.66 40.56 11.28
C MET A 13 -1.21 41.02 11.04
N ASP A 14 -0.35 40.83 12.03
CA ASP A 14 1.10 40.83 11.82
C ASP A 14 1.55 39.37 11.61
N SER A 15 2.38 39.18 10.59
CA SER A 15 2.98 37.91 10.19
C SER A 15 3.67 37.20 11.36
N TYR A 16 3.22 36.00 11.72
CA TYR A 16 3.82 35.22 12.81
C TYR A 16 5.22 34.70 12.44
N ASN A 17 6.16 35.02 13.33
CA ASN A 17 7.57 34.65 13.30
C ASN A 17 7.77 33.32 14.06
N ILE A 18 8.39 32.31 13.42
CA ILE A 18 8.54 30.93 13.94
C ILE A 18 9.75 30.83 14.91
N SER A 19 10.16 31.91 15.58
CA SER A 19 11.42 31.97 16.33
C SER A 19 11.33 31.73 17.84
N HIS A 20 10.21 31.24 18.37
CA HIS A 20 10.08 30.91 19.80
C HIS A 20 9.76 29.44 20.03
N TRP A 21 10.70 28.58 19.66
CA TRP A 21 10.83 27.22 20.19
C TRP A 21 11.94 27.25 21.25
N HIS A 22 11.57 27.13 22.53
CA HIS A 22 12.53 26.84 23.59
C HIS A 22 12.65 25.32 23.74
N PRO A 23 13.87 24.74 23.72
CA PRO A 23 14.03 23.34 24.07
C PRO A 23 13.84 23.18 25.60
N LEU A 24 12.95 22.26 26.01
CA LEU A 24 12.86 21.82 27.40
C LEU A 24 14.11 20.99 27.78
N PRO A 25 14.58 21.06 29.04
CA PRO A 25 15.80 20.39 29.46
C PRO A 25 15.57 18.88 29.59
N LEU A 26 16.45 18.09 28.95
CA LEU A 26 16.52 16.64 29.11
C LEU A 26 17.04 16.30 30.51
N THR A 27 16.17 15.76 31.37
CA THR A 27 16.60 15.08 32.59
C THR A 27 17.00 13.65 32.27
N ASN A 28 18.29 13.44 32.02
CA ASN A 28 19.12 12.36 32.60
C ASN A 28 20.48 12.32 31.88
N GLY A 29 21.54 12.35 32.70
CA GLY A 29 22.89 12.67 32.30
C GLY A 29 23.51 11.75 31.27
N ILE A 30 23.85 12.33 30.11
CA ILE A 30 24.98 11.95 29.27
C ILE A 30 25.62 13.27 28.79
N THR A 31 26.91 13.43 29.05
CA THR A 31 27.71 14.63 28.75
C THR A 31 27.86 14.87 27.24
N PRO A 32 27.83 16.13 26.76
CA PRO A 32 27.80 16.43 25.33
C PRO A 32 29.20 16.67 24.77
N GLU A 33 29.80 15.65 24.17
CA GLU A 33 30.75 15.86 23.07
C GLU A 33 30.39 14.91 21.94
N SER A 34 30.20 15.45 20.73
CA SER A 34 29.87 14.80 19.44
C SER A 34 28.39 14.68 18.99
N SER A 35 27.59 15.75 19.09
CA SER A 35 26.45 15.92 18.15
C SER A 35 26.73 17.06 17.17
N LEU A 36 27.05 16.69 15.93
CA LEU A 36 26.99 17.61 14.78
C LEU A 36 25.51 17.86 14.49
N ALA A 37 24.97 18.94 15.06
CA ALA A 37 23.64 19.43 14.71
C ALA A 37 23.67 19.95 13.27
N MET A 38 23.03 19.21 12.35
CA MET A 38 22.69 19.75 11.03
C MET A 38 21.78 20.97 11.23
N THR A 39 22.32 22.14 10.96
CA THR A 39 21.58 23.40 11.00
C THR A 39 20.81 23.51 9.68
N LEU A 40 19.48 23.42 9.75
CA LEU A 40 18.62 23.78 8.61
C LEU A 40 18.82 25.29 8.32
N PRO A 41 18.89 25.70 7.03
CA PRO A 41 19.06 27.09 6.67
C PRO A 41 17.88 27.93 7.17
N LYS A 42 18.18 29.17 7.58
CA LYS A 42 17.16 30.08 8.11
C LYS A 42 16.15 30.44 7.00
N PRO A 43 14.87 30.70 7.33
CA PRO A 43 13.84 31.05 6.35
C PRO A 43 14.20 32.21 5.41
N GLU A 44 15.09 33.11 5.84
CA GLU A 44 15.57 34.25 5.06
C GLU A 44 16.55 33.85 3.93
N GLU A 45 17.29 32.74 4.09
CA GLU A 45 18.21 32.22 3.07
C GLU A 45 17.49 31.47 1.95
N ILE A 46 16.28 30.97 2.20
CA ILE A 46 15.42 30.30 1.22
C ILE A 46 14.75 31.32 0.28
N LYS A 47 14.46 32.54 0.77
CA LYS A 47 13.85 33.61 -0.03
C LYS A 47 14.79 34.20 -1.10
N ALA A 48 16.11 33.99 -0.99
CA ALA A 48 17.08 34.54 -1.93
C ALA A 48 17.38 33.63 -3.14
N LYS A 49 16.78 32.43 -3.24
CA LYS A 49 17.10 31.45 -4.31
C LYS A 49 15.90 30.89 -5.10
N VAL A 50 14.69 31.42 -4.92
CA VAL A 50 13.52 30.99 -5.68
C VAL A 50 13.07 32.14 -6.59
N ALA A 51 13.34 32.00 -7.90
CA ALA A 51 12.69 32.84 -8.90
C ALA A 51 11.17 32.54 -8.88
N PRO A 52 10.30 33.56 -8.98
CA PRO A 52 8.86 33.33 -8.89
C PRO A 52 8.39 32.45 -10.05
N MET A 53 7.94 31.23 -9.73
CA MET A 53 7.25 30.37 -10.69
C MET A 53 5.91 31.01 -11.05
N THR A 54 5.71 31.26 -12.34
CA THR A 54 4.43 31.68 -12.91
C THR A 54 3.40 30.57 -12.66
N PRO A 55 2.15 30.89 -12.25
CA PRO A 55 1.13 29.86 -12.09
C PRO A 55 0.93 29.10 -13.41
N PRO A 56 0.80 27.77 -13.40
CA PRO A 56 0.49 27.02 -14.61
C PRO A 56 -0.87 27.47 -15.15
N ASN A 57 -0.92 27.70 -16.47
CA ASN A 57 -2.13 28.09 -17.19
C ASN A 57 -3.31 27.18 -16.79
N GLU A 58 -4.48 27.78 -16.57
CA GLU A 58 -5.76 27.07 -16.51
C GLU A 58 -5.90 26.17 -17.75
N ILE A 59 -5.79 24.85 -17.54
CA ILE A 59 -6.17 23.88 -18.56
C ILE A 59 -7.68 23.74 -18.47
N ASN A 60 -8.39 24.54 -19.26
CA ASN A 60 -9.83 24.39 -19.47
C ASN A 60 -10.12 23.10 -20.24
N TYR A 61 -10.62 22.07 -19.56
CA TYR A 61 -11.23 20.92 -20.22
C TYR A 61 -12.62 21.32 -20.72
N SER A 62 -12.73 21.60 -22.02
CA SER A 62 -14.04 21.66 -22.69
C SER A 62 -14.38 20.27 -23.23
N PHE A 63 -15.39 19.63 -22.63
CA PHE A 63 -16.00 18.44 -23.20
C PHE A 63 -16.80 18.86 -24.44
N LYS A 64 -16.28 18.56 -25.63
CA LYS A 64 -17.08 18.53 -26.86
C LYS A 64 -17.56 17.10 -27.08
N ILE A 65 -18.87 16.89 -26.94
CA ILE A 65 -19.54 15.67 -27.42
C ILE A 65 -19.42 15.67 -28.95
N PRO A 66 -18.80 14.65 -29.59
CA PRO A 66 -18.80 14.56 -31.04
C PRO A 66 -20.18 14.10 -31.51
N GLU A 67 -20.90 14.97 -32.24
CA GLU A 67 -21.99 14.52 -33.11
C GLU A 67 -21.37 13.74 -34.28
N HIS A 68 -21.37 12.40 -34.20
CA HIS A 68 -21.15 11.56 -35.36
C HIS A 68 -22.35 10.64 -35.57
N ASN A 69 -23.19 11.08 -36.49
CA ASN A 69 -24.25 10.33 -37.11
C ASN A 69 -23.65 9.61 -38.34
N GLU A 70 -23.06 8.43 -38.15
CA GLU A 70 -22.79 7.50 -39.25
C GLU A 70 -23.12 6.06 -38.84
N LEU A 71 -24.11 5.51 -39.53
CA LEU A 71 -24.65 4.17 -39.40
C LEU A 71 -23.57 3.12 -39.71
N LEU A 72 -23.25 2.27 -38.74
CA LEU A 72 -22.55 1.01 -38.96
C LEU A 72 -23.57 -0.10 -39.30
N THR A 73 -23.61 -0.48 -40.58
CA THR A 73 -24.28 -1.70 -41.07
C THR A 73 -23.56 -2.96 -40.57
N PRO A 74 -24.27 -4.00 -40.08
CA PRO A 74 -23.64 -5.27 -39.73
C PRO A 74 -23.42 -6.16 -40.98
N PRO A 75 -22.37 -7.00 -41.00
CA PRO A 75 -22.07 -7.86 -42.15
C PRO A 75 -22.99 -9.08 -42.21
N GLY A 76 -23.31 -9.47 -43.44
CA GLY A 76 -24.41 -10.36 -43.79
C GLY A 76 -24.33 -11.82 -43.34
N SER A 77 -25.52 -12.41 -43.25
CA SER A 77 -25.74 -13.86 -43.23
C SER A 77 -26.79 -14.22 -44.29
N ILE A 78 -26.29 -14.85 -45.34
CA ILE A 78 -26.84 -15.94 -46.16
C ILE A 78 -28.36 -16.23 -46.02
N THR A 79 -29.11 -15.99 -47.09
CA THR A 79 -30.40 -16.66 -47.45
C THR A 79 -30.08 -17.88 -48.34
N PRO A 80 -30.91 -18.96 -48.42
CA PRO A 80 -32.31 -18.96 -48.91
C PRO A 80 -33.22 -19.94 -48.08
N GLU A 81 -34.56 -20.06 -48.17
CA GLU A 81 -35.53 -20.25 -49.27
C GLU A 81 -36.98 -19.93 -48.77
N GLU A 82 -37.95 -20.12 -49.67
CA GLU A 82 -39.26 -19.49 -49.83
C GLU A 82 -40.47 -20.01 -48.98
N SER A 83 -41.39 -19.07 -48.68
CA SER A 83 -42.89 -19.14 -48.75
C SER A 83 -43.73 -19.86 -47.66
N PRO A 84 -45.08 -19.64 -47.57
CA PRO A 84 -45.78 -18.38 -47.24
C PRO A 84 -46.97 -18.56 -46.21
N SER A 85 -47.72 -17.46 -45.98
CA SER A 85 -49.06 -17.35 -45.32
C SER A 85 -49.04 -17.31 -43.77
N THR A 86 -49.82 -16.49 -43.04
CA THR A 86 -51.18 -15.94 -43.20
C THR A 86 -51.37 -14.65 -42.38
N GLU A 87 -52.27 -13.78 -42.86
CA GLU A 87 -53.31 -12.98 -42.16
C GLU A 87 -53.17 -12.77 -40.63
N GLY A 88 -53.34 -11.60 -40.02
CA GLY A 88 -54.06 -10.38 -40.37
C GLY A 88 -54.70 -9.85 -39.08
N SER A 89 -54.58 -8.56 -38.79
CA SER A 89 -55.67 -7.73 -38.21
C SER A 89 -55.12 -6.33 -37.91
N VAL A 90 -55.76 -5.37 -38.57
CA VAL A 90 -55.60 -3.93 -38.49
C VAL A 90 -56.63 -3.36 -37.50
N CYS A 91 -56.49 -2.06 -37.23
CA CYS A 91 -57.44 -1.08 -36.66
C CYS A 91 -57.21 -0.83 -35.16
N GLY A 92 -56.97 0.39 -34.69
CA GLY A 92 -56.92 1.75 -35.25
C GLY A 92 -56.76 2.67 -34.02
N GLU A 93 -55.77 3.57 -33.97
CA GLU A 93 -55.86 4.98 -34.36
C GLU A 93 -57.18 5.67 -33.98
N ASP A 94 -57.11 6.60 -33.03
CA ASP A 94 -57.32 8.05 -33.26
C ASP A 94 -57.15 8.79 -31.91
N SER A 95 -56.23 9.76 -31.81
CA SER A 95 -56.42 11.21 -32.04
C SER A 95 -57.31 11.86 -30.95
N GLY A 96 -56.99 12.99 -30.32
CA GLY A 96 -55.95 14.01 -30.45
C GLY A 96 -56.42 15.27 -29.69
N SER A 97 -55.52 16.25 -29.53
CA SER A 97 -55.75 17.72 -29.28
C SER A 97 -56.61 18.15 -28.06
N ASP A 98 -56.46 19.30 -27.41
CA ASP A 98 -55.54 20.45 -27.45
C ASP A 98 -55.75 21.27 -26.16
N ASP A 99 -54.72 22.06 -25.81
CA ASP A 99 -54.69 23.40 -25.22
C ASP A 99 -55.77 23.90 -24.24
N SER A 100 -55.31 24.43 -23.10
CA SER A 100 -55.45 25.87 -22.80
C SER A 100 -54.77 26.28 -21.48
N ALA A 101 -54.07 27.41 -21.55
CA ALA A 101 -53.56 28.16 -20.41
C ALA A 101 -54.68 28.94 -19.71
N SER A 102 -54.61 29.09 -18.39
CA SER A 102 -54.51 30.39 -17.69
C SER A 102 -54.97 30.31 -16.22
N THR A 103 -54.50 31.31 -15.48
CA THR A 103 -54.99 31.83 -14.18
C THR A 103 -54.50 31.16 -12.90
N ALA A 104 -53.59 31.87 -12.23
CA ALA A 104 -53.47 31.88 -10.78
C ALA A 104 -54.73 32.48 -10.13
N PRO A 105 -54.98 32.14 -8.86
CA PRO A 105 -55.11 33.22 -7.89
C PRO A 105 -54.29 32.99 -6.60
N SER A 106 -53.95 34.12 -6.00
CA SER A 106 -53.49 34.32 -4.63
C SER A 106 -54.55 33.95 -3.59
N GLU A 107 -54.14 33.41 -2.44
CA GLU A 107 -54.28 33.99 -1.09
C GLU A 107 -54.11 32.95 0.02
N ASP A 108 -53.38 33.40 1.04
CA ASP A 108 -53.53 33.17 2.47
C ASP A 108 -53.20 31.83 3.17
N TYR A 109 -52.16 31.99 4.01
CA TYR A 109 -51.89 31.39 5.30
C TYR A 109 -53.08 30.68 5.98
N ALA A 110 -52.93 29.38 6.17
CA ALA A 110 -53.51 28.67 7.31
C ALA A 110 -52.42 27.82 7.97
N LEU A 111 -52.23 28.09 9.26
CA LEU A 111 -51.42 27.32 10.20
C LEU A 111 -51.86 25.86 10.18
N ALA A 112 -51.01 24.96 9.71
CA ALA A 112 -51.17 23.54 9.96
C ALA A 112 -50.51 23.24 11.31
N GLU A 113 -51.35 22.92 12.29
CA GLU A 113 -50.99 22.36 13.58
C GLU A 113 -50.04 21.17 13.38
N GLU A 114 -48.88 21.22 14.04
CA GLU A 114 -48.00 20.06 14.16
C GLU A 114 -48.78 18.95 14.88
N ALA A 115 -49.02 17.85 14.17
CA ALA A 115 -49.40 16.60 14.80
C ALA A 115 -48.26 16.20 15.77
N PRO A 116 -48.55 15.83 17.02
CA PRO A 116 -47.52 15.41 17.95
C PRO A 116 -46.85 14.16 17.38
N ILE A 117 -45.55 14.28 17.12
CA ILE A 117 -44.69 13.13 16.87
C ILE A 117 -44.63 12.42 18.22
N ASP A 118 -45.33 11.29 18.35
CA ASP A 118 -45.18 10.38 19.48
C ASP A 118 -43.69 10.04 19.59
N GLU A 119 -43.04 10.54 20.65
CA GLU A 119 -41.76 10.00 21.09
C GLU A 119 -41.91 8.49 21.22
N PRO A 120 -40.97 7.67 20.72
CA PRO A 120 -40.98 6.26 21.07
C PRO A 120 -40.74 6.17 22.58
N VAL A 121 -41.83 5.98 23.32
CA VAL A 121 -41.81 5.61 24.74
C VAL A 121 -40.86 4.42 24.86
N ALA A 122 -39.72 4.65 25.50
CA ALA A 122 -38.80 3.60 25.88
C ALA A 122 -39.61 2.58 26.69
N LYS A 123 -39.76 1.37 26.14
CA LYS A 123 -40.29 0.24 26.91
C LYS A 123 -39.45 0.12 28.19
N PRO A 124 -40.07 -0.13 29.36
CA PRO A 124 -39.31 -0.47 30.55
C PRO A 124 -38.37 -1.61 30.19
N ILE A 125 -37.08 -1.40 30.42
CA ILE A 125 -36.09 -2.46 30.33
C ILE A 125 -36.51 -3.46 31.41
N ASP A 126 -36.85 -4.68 31.02
CA ASP A 126 -37.11 -5.77 31.96
C ASP A 126 -35.95 -5.82 32.96
N GLU A 127 -36.29 -5.95 34.24
CA GLU A 127 -35.32 -6.11 35.32
C GLU A 127 -34.28 -7.17 34.95
N PRO A 128 -32.99 -6.96 35.25
CA PRO A 128 -31.97 -7.95 34.92
C PRO A 128 -32.32 -9.25 35.64
N THR A 129 -32.52 -10.32 34.86
CA THR A 129 -32.58 -11.68 35.38
C THR A 129 -31.36 -11.92 36.28
N PRO A 130 -31.53 -12.54 37.46
CA PRO A 130 -30.41 -12.82 38.35
C PRO A 130 -29.33 -13.61 37.61
N ILE A 131 -28.12 -13.07 37.62
CA ILE A 131 -26.94 -13.79 37.15
C ILE A 131 -26.72 -14.91 38.17
N ASP A 132 -26.71 -16.16 37.72
CA ASP A 132 -26.34 -17.30 38.57
C ASP A 132 -24.97 -17.03 39.20
N GLU A 133 -24.89 -17.25 40.52
CA GLU A 133 -23.70 -17.03 41.32
C GLU A 133 -22.49 -17.78 40.74
N PRO A 134 -21.29 -17.18 40.72
CA PRO A 134 -20.09 -17.90 40.33
C PRO A 134 -19.84 -19.04 41.32
N THR A 135 -19.76 -20.27 40.81
CA THR A 135 -19.29 -21.42 41.57
C THR A 135 -17.93 -21.12 42.22
N PRO A 136 -17.70 -21.50 43.49
CA PRO A 136 -16.45 -21.22 44.18
C PRO A 136 -15.26 -21.82 43.43
N ILE A 137 -14.24 -21.00 43.21
CA ILE A 137 -12.92 -21.45 42.76
C ILE A 137 -12.22 -21.97 44.01
N ASP A 138 -11.91 -23.27 44.04
CA ASP A 138 -11.13 -23.88 45.13
C ASP A 138 -9.74 -23.20 45.25
N GLU A 139 -9.34 -22.93 46.49
CA GLU A 139 -8.06 -22.31 46.85
C GLU A 139 -6.85 -23.15 46.36
N PRO A 140 -5.71 -22.51 46.05
CA PRO A 140 -4.49 -23.24 45.72
C PRO A 140 -3.97 -23.98 46.97
N THR A 141 -3.94 -25.31 46.90
CA THR A 141 -3.30 -26.16 47.91
C THR A 141 -1.80 -25.84 48.06
N PRO A 142 -1.25 -25.82 49.29
CA PRO A 142 0.17 -25.57 49.52
C PRO A 142 1.04 -26.68 48.92
N ILE A 143 2.16 -26.30 48.33
CA ILE A 143 3.24 -27.20 47.94
C ILE A 143 4.02 -27.52 49.21
N ASP A 144 3.86 -28.74 49.74
CA ASP A 144 4.75 -29.30 50.76
C ASP A 144 5.30 -30.66 50.31
N GLU A 145 6.62 -30.76 50.40
CA GLU A 145 7.52 -31.93 50.44
C GLU A 145 7.15 -33.19 49.61
N LEU A 146 7.77 -33.29 48.43
CA LEU A 146 7.98 -34.59 47.77
C LEU A 146 9.18 -35.31 48.40
N THR A 147 8.88 -36.40 49.11
CA THR A 147 9.84 -37.45 49.47
C THR A 147 10.19 -38.32 48.24
N PRO A 148 11.36 -38.99 48.21
CA PRO A 148 11.87 -39.66 47.01
C PRO A 148 11.14 -40.98 46.78
N ILE A 149 10.75 -41.25 45.53
CA ILE A 149 10.20 -42.54 45.08
C ILE A 149 11.27 -43.26 44.24
N ASP A 150 11.60 -44.48 44.66
CA ASP A 150 12.66 -45.33 44.12
C ASP A 150 12.47 -45.71 42.63
N GLU A 151 13.60 -45.81 41.92
CA GLU A 151 13.69 -46.29 40.54
C GLU A 151 13.21 -47.75 40.39
N PRO A 152 12.41 -48.10 39.37
CA PRO A 152 12.14 -49.49 39.05
C PRO A 152 13.27 -50.09 38.22
N VAL A 153 13.95 -51.07 38.83
CA VAL A 153 14.90 -52.00 38.17
C VAL A 153 14.18 -52.78 37.06
N ALA A 154 14.69 -52.67 35.83
CA ALA A 154 14.24 -53.48 34.70
C ALA A 154 14.63 -54.96 34.86
N LYS A 155 13.65 -55.86 34.77
CA LYS A 155 13.86 -57.31 34.63
C LYS A 155 14.01 -57.68 33.15
N PRO A 156 14.83 -58.70 32.81
CA PRO A 156 15.06 -59.13 31.43
C PRO A 156 13.84 -59.89 30.88
N ILE A 157 13.54 -59.70 29.59
CA ILE A 157 12.47 -60.37 28.86
C ILE A 157 13.11 -61.41 27.94
N ASP A 158 12.63 -62.65 28.03
CA ASP A 158 13.08 -63.83 27.27
C ASP A 158 12.87 -63.73 25.75
N GLU A 159 13.77 -64.37 25.00
CA GLU A 159 13.79 -64.47 23.54
C GLU A 159 12.56 -65.18 22.95
N PRO A 160 12.02 -64.72 21.80
CA PRO A 160 11.13 -65.54 20.99
C PRO A 160 11.87 -66.25 19.84
N ASN A 161 11.54 -67.54 19.72
CA ASN A 161 12.00 -68.55 18.77
C ASN A 161 12.21 -68.10 17.31
N ALA A 162 13.24 -68.69 16.70
CA ALA A 162 13.60 -68.62 15.30
C ALA A 162 12.47 -69.06 14.33
N ALA A 163 12.19 -68.21 13.34
CA ALA A 163 11.46 -68.55 12.12
C ALA A 163 12.47 -68.67 10.94
N PRO A 164 12.23 -69.55 9.96
CA PRO A 164 13.24 -69.93 8.97
C PRO A 164 13.47 -68.82 7.93
N THR A 165 14.74 -68.53 7.67
CA THR A 165 15.19 -67.61 6.62
C THR A 165 14.92 -68.22 5.24
N ILE A 166 14.08 -67.58 4.43
CA ILE A 166 13.98 -67.85 3.00
C ILE A 166 14.94 -66.88 2.31
N GLU A 167 16.05 -67.39 1.77
CA GLU A 167 16.89 -66.62 0.84
C GLU A 167 16.14 -66.49 -0.50
N LEU A 168 15.63 -65.28 -0.78
CA LEU A 168 15.27 -64.89 -2.13
C LEU A 168 16.51 -64.24 -2.77
N ALA A 169 17.15 -64.95 -3.70
CA ALA A 169 18.20 -64.40 -4.53
C ALA A 169 17.62 -63.28 -5.42
N LEU A 170 18.04 -62.04 -5.17
CA LEU A 170 17.78 -60.89 -6.05
C LEU A 170 18.87 -60.88 -7.12
N GLU A 171 18.48 -61.09 -8.38
CA GLU A 171 19.40 -60.90 -9.51
C GLU A 171 19.83 -59.42 -9.61
N PRO A 172 21.10 -59.13 -9.95
CA PRO A 172 21.58 -57.76 -10.07
C PRO A 172 20.92 -57.06 -11.26
N LYS A 173 20.30 -55.91 -10.97
CA LYS A 173 19.70 -55.03 -11.98
C LYS A 173 20.81 -54.47 -12.88
N PRO A 174 20.66 -54.45 -14.23
CA PRO A 174 21.68 -53.90 -15.10
C PRO A 174 21.84 -52.39 -14.83
N GLU A 175 23.08 -51.95 -14.64
CA GLU A 175 23.42 -50.53 -14.51
C GLU A 175 23.01 -49.81 -15.80
N ALA A 176 22.09 -48.87 -15.67
CA ALA A 176 21.74 -47.99 -16.77
C ALA A 176 22.90 -47.00 -16.96
N GLU A 177 23.51 -47.01 -18.15
CA GLU A 177 24.46 -45.97 -18.56
C GLU A 177 23.78 -44.60 -18.50
N ILE A 178 24.22 -43.76 -17.56
CA ILE A 178 23.84 -42.36 -17.49
C ILE A 178 24.67 -41.63 -18.54
N PRO A 179 24.07 -41.02 -19.58
CA PRO A 179 24.85 -40.28 -20.56
C PRO A 179 25.54 -39.08 -19.89
N GLU A 180 26.84 -38.92 -20.13
CA GLU A 180 27.62 -37.77 -19.69
C GLU A 180 27.00 -36.48 -20.23
N VAL A 181 26.42 -35.68 -19.34
CA VAL A 181 25.95 -34.33 -19.65
C VAL A 181 27.19 -33.43 -19.71
N VAL A 182 27.74 -33.27 -20.91
CA VAL A 182 28.76 -32.26 -21.18
C VAL A 182 28.10 -30.88 -21.09
N ILE A 183 28.23 -30.24 -19.94
CA ILE A 183 27.88 -28.82 -19.77
C ILE A 183 28.92 -28.03 -20.56
N LYS A 184 28.57 -27.65 -21.80
CA LYS A 184 29.29 -26.61 -22.50
C LYS A 184 29.13 -25.33 -21.68
N THR A 185 30.21 -24.83 -21.10
CA THR A 185 30.28 -23.48 -20.54
C THR A 185 29.99 -22.52 -21.68
N ALA A 186 28.75 -22.03 -21.74
CA ALA A 186 28.38 -20.97 -22.66
C ALA A 186 29.22 -19.73 -22.32
N GLU A 187 29.75 -19.07 -23.34
CA GLU A 187 30.25 -17.70 -23.21
C GLU A 187 29.18 -16.84 -22.52
N PRO A 188 29.56 -15.84 -21.70
CA PRO A 188 28.59 -15.08 -20.91
C PRO A 188 27.56 -14.46 -21.85
N ALA A 189 26.36 -15.06 -21.86
CA ALA A 189 25.24 -14.53 -22.58
C ALA A 189 25.04 -13.10 -22.07
N SER A 190 24.94 -12.14 -22.99
CA SER A 190 24.50 -10.79 -22.63
C SER A 190 23.21 -10.94 -21.82
N ILE A 191 23.26 -10.59 -20.53
CA ILE A 191 22.12 -10.74 -19.62
C ILE A 191 21.02 -9.82 -20.16
N CYS A 192 20.07 -10.40 -20.89
CA CYS A 192 18.93 -9.67 -21.42
C CYS A 192 17.87 -9.60 -20.33
N VAL A 193 17.76 -8.45 -19.68
CA VAL A 193 16.67 -8.16 -18.76
C VAL A 193 15.42 -7.86 -19.58
N ASN A 194 14.52 -8.84 -19.67
CA ASN A 194 13.27 -8.69 -20.43
C ASN A 194 12.13 -8.22 -19.53
N ILE A 195 12.10 -6.92 -19.23
CA ILE A 195 10.91 -6.29 -18.67
C ILE A 195 9.92 -6.12 -19.82
N ARG A 196 8.90 -6.98 -19.83
CA ARG A 196 7.73 -6.82 -20.70
C ARG A 196 7.07 -5.50 -20.32
N ALA A 197 7.12 -4.49 -21.18
CA ALA A 197 6.46 -3.21 -20.97
C ALA A 197 5.96 -2.71 -22.32
N PRO A 198 4.89 -1.90 -22.36
CA PRO A 198 4.45 -1.29 -23.61
C PRO A 198 5.53 -0.36 -24.19
N GLU A 199 5.48 -0.13 -25.49
CA GLU A 199 6.41 0.79 -26.18
C GLU A 199 6.02 2.25 -26.03
N VAL A 200 4.73 2.52 -25.78
CA VAL A 200 4.18 3.86 -25.61
C VAL A 200 3.52 3.96 -24.24
N TYR A 201 3.74 5.08 -23.56
CA TYR A 201 3.06 5.38 -22.31
C TYR A 201 1.60 5.68 -22.57
N ASP A 202 0.71 4.98 -21.87
CA ASP A 202 -0.73 5.23 -21.87
C ASP A 202 -1.16 5.61 -20.45
N ALA A 203 -1.61 6.86 -20.28
CA ALA A 203 -2.07 7.38 -18.99
C ALA A 203 -3.32 6.63 -18.47
N PHE A 204 -4.11 6.04 -19.37
CA PHE A 204 -5.33 5.30 -19.03
C PHE A 204 -5.10 3.80 -18.88
N ALA A 205 -3.88 3.31 -19.14
CA ALA A 205 -3.54 1.92 -18.88
C ALA A 205 -3.58 1.62 -17.37
N PRO A 206 -3.80 0.35 -16.98
CA PRO A 206 -3.71 -0.06 -15.58
C PRO A 206 -2.39 0.39 -14.93
N ALA A 207 -2.44 0.77 -13.65
CA ALA A 207 -1.28 1.31 -12.93
C ALA A 207 -0.04 0.39 -13.01
N ALA A 208 -0.25 -0.93 -13.01
CA ALA A 208 0.81 -1.92 -13.20
C ALA A 208 1.50 -1.82 -14.57
N THR A 209 0.73 -1.63 -15.64
CA THR A 209 1.23 -1.43 -17.00
C THR A 209 2.02 -0.12 -17.10
N ARG A 210 1.51 0.96 -16.47
CA ARG A 210 2.22 2.25 -16.38
C ARG A 210 3.54 2.10 -15.63
N LEU A 211 3.54 1.43 -14.47
CA LEU A 211 4.77 1.20 -13.70
C LEU A 211 5.80 0.39 -14.49
N ARG A 212 5.39 -0.67 -15.20
CA ARG A 212 6.26 -1.43 -16.11
C ARG A 212 6.92 -0.55 -17.17
N TYR A 213 6.14 0.36 -17.76
CA TYR A 213 6.69 1.34 -18.70
C TYR A 213 7.73 2.22 -18.02
N MET A 214 7.41 2.81 -16.86
CA MET A 214 8.29 3.75 -16.16
C MET A 214 9.62 3.09 -15.74
N ILE A 215 9.58 1.90 -15.13
CA ILE A 215 10.81 1.21 -14.70
C ILE A 215 11.73 0.81 -15.85
N LYS A 216 11.17 0.66 -17.07
CA LYS A 216 11.95 0.32 -18.26
C LYS A 216 12.46 1.57 -18.99
N ASN A 217 11.60 2.56 -19.16
CA ASN A 217 11.78 3.63 -20.15
C ASN A 217 12.13 4.99 -19.54
N SER A 218 11.89 5.23 -18.24
CA SER A 218 12.27 6.51 -17.62
C SER A 218 13.78 6.73 -17.68
N ASP A 219 14.18 7.99 -17.89
CA ASP A 219 15.55 8.48 -17.86
C ASP A 219 15.96 9.06 -16.49
N HIS A 220 14.98 9.21 -15.60
CA HIS A 220 15.13 9.69 -14.23
C HIS A 220 14.66 8.66 -13.21
N ILE A 221 15.08 8.84 -11.97
CA ILE A 221 14.68 8.01 -10.84
C ILE A 221 13.25 8.33 -10.40
N ILE A 222 12.45 7.29 -10.19
CA ILE A 222 11.07 7.40 -9.74
C ILE A 222 11.09 7.51 -8.21
N LYS A 223 10.59 8.64 -7.68
CA LYS A 223 10.51 8.90 -6.24
C LYS A 223 9.15 8.47 -5.71
N CYS A 224 9.15 7.52 -4.79
CA CYS A 224 7.94 6.95 -4.20
C CYS A 224 7.90 7.24 -2.68
N PRO A 225 7.18 8.27 -2.21
CA PRO A 225 7.04 8.51 -0.78
C PRO A 225 6.27 7.35 -0.12
N GLY A 226 6.71 6.97 1.08
CA GLY A 226 6.01 6.02 1.91
C GLY A 226 4.70 6.62 2.42
N VAL A 227 3.59 6.01 2.04
CA VAL A 227 2.22 6.31 2.50
C VAL A 227 1.70 5.09 3.27
N TYR A 228 0.81 5.33 4.23
CA TYR A 228 0.31 4.27 5.10
C TYR A 228 -1.22 4.25 5.26
N ASP A 229 -1.90 5.30 4.83
CA ASP A 229 -3.36 5.46 4.90
C ASP A 229 -3.89 6.36 3.77
N GLY A 230 -5.20 6.64 3.78
CA GLY A 230 -5.83 7.43 2.74
C GLY A 230 -5.40 8.90 2.73
N LEU A 231 -5.18 9.50 3.91
CA LEU A 231 -4.80 10.90 4.03
C LEU A 231 -3.37 11.13 3.52
N SER A 232 -2.42 10.29 3.95
CA SER A 232 -1.03 10.35 3.48
C SER A 232 -0.92 10.11 1.97
N ALA A 233 -1.71 9.19 1.42
CA ALA A 233 -1.77 8.95 -0.01
C ALA A 233 -2.38 10.13 -0.80
N ARG A 234 -3.49 10.71 -0.34
CA ARG A 234 -4.09 11.90 -0.97
C ARG A 234 -3.12 13.08 -1.02
N ILE A 235 -2.40 13.34 0.08
CA ILE A 235 -1.39 14.38 0.11
C ILE A 235 -0.25 14.10 -0.89
N ALA A 236 0.20 12.84 -1.00
CA ALA A 236 1.23 12.47 -1.99
C ALA A 236 0.75 12.67 -3.44
N ILE A 237 -0.51 12.35 -3.73
CA ILE A 237 -1.14 12.59 -5.03
C ILE A 237 -1.20 14.11 -5.33
N ASP A 238 -1.69 14.90 -4.39
CA ASP A 238 -1.86 16.36 -4.56
C ASP A 238 -0.52 17.10 -4.74
N VAL A 239 0.54 16.64 -4.07
CA VAL A 239 1.90 17.17 -4.24
C VAL A 239 2.48 16.84 -5.63
N GLY A 240 1.92 15.84 -6.33
CA GLY A 240 2.32 15.49 -7.68
C GLY A 240 3.47 14.48 -7.76
N PHE A 241 3.57 13.55 -6.80
CA PHE A 241 4.51 12.44 -6.93
C PHE A 241 4.11 11.51 -8.09
N GLU A 242 5.10 10.94 -8.78
CA GLU A 242 4.89 10.07 -9.95
C GLU A 242 4.63 8.60 -9.59
N GLY A 243 5.01 8.20 -8.38
CA GLY A 243 4.74 6.88 -7.81
C GLY A 243 4.53 6.99 -6.30
N MET A 244 3.96 5.96 -5.69
CA MET A 244 3.76 5.87 -4.24
C MET A 244 4.26 4.54 -3.72
N TYR A 245 4.63 4.49 -2.44
CA TYR A 245 5.00 3.26 -1.75
C TYR A 245 4.11 3.01 -0.53
N MET A 246 3.37 1.90 -0.47
CA MET A 246 2.68 1.48 0.75
C MET A 246 3.66 0.76 1.67
N THR A 247 3.98 1.39 2.80
CA THR A 247 4.86 0.81 3.82
C THR A 247 4.13 -0.26 4.67
N GLY A 248 4.71 -1.45 4.80
CA GLY A 248 4.19 -2.50 5.69
C GLY A 248 4.28 -2.11 7.17
N ALA A 249 5.39 -1.47 7.57
CA ALA A 249 5.54 -0.95 8.92
C ALA A 249 4.51 0.14 9.23
N GLY A 250 4.28 1.08 8.30
CA GLY A 250 3.28 2.12 8.48
C GLY A 250 1.85 1.57 8.52
N THR A 251 1.54 0.59 7.68
CA THR A 251 0.24 -0.11 7.70
C THR A 251 0.01 -0.80 9.04
N THR A 252 1.01 -1.53 9.54
CA THR A 252 0.95 -2.23 10.85
C THR A 252 0.76 -1.23 11.99
N ALA A 253 1.51 -0.13 11.99
CA ALA A 253 1.41 0.89 13.02
C ALA A 253 0.05 1.60 13.01
N SER A 254 -0.42 2.03 11.83
CA SER A 254 -1.66 2.80 11.70
C SER A 254 -2.92 1.96 11.89
N ARG A 255 -2.95 0.75 11.33
CA ARG A 255 -4.16 -0.10 11.37
C ARG A 255 -4.26 -0.94 12.62
N LEU A 256 -3.12 -1.39 13.17
CA LEU A 256 -3.10 -2.36 14.27
C LEU A 256 -2.55 -1.75 15.57
N GLY A 257 -1.95 -0.56 15.52
CA GLY A 257 -1.26 0.02 16.69
C GLY A 257 -0.06 -0.82 17.13
N GLN A 258 0.55 -1.57 16.21
CA GLN A 258 1.62 -2.53 16.51
C GLN A 258 2.91 -2.22 15.75
N ALA A 259 4.01 -2.77 16.25
CA ALA A 259 5.31 -2.72 15.58
C ALA A 259 5.38 -3.70 14.40
N ASP A 260 6.28 -3.44 13.45
CA ASP A 260 6.50 -4.28 12.28
C ASP A 260 7.26 -5.57 12.60
N LEU A 261 6.49 -6.57 13.08
CA LEU A 261 6.97 -7.86 13.58
C LEU A 261 6.23 -9.05 12.95
N GLY A 262 5.78 -8.89 11.69
CA GLY A 262 5.02 -9.93 10.98
C GLY A 262 3.59 -10.14 11.53
N ILE A 263 3.05 -9.13 12.24
CA ILE A 263 1.70 -9.18 12.83
C ILE A 263 0.63 -9.00 11.76
N ALA A 264 0.83 -8.02 10.86
CA ALA A 264 -0.11 -7.75 9.78
C ALA A 264 -0.28 -8.99 8.88
N GLN A 265 -1.53 -9.37 8.65
CA GLN A 265 -1.87 -10.49 7.80
C GLN A 265 -2.20 -9.99 6.39
N LEU A 266 -2.37 -10.93 5.45
CA LEU A 266 -2.73 -10.60 4.06
C LEU A 266 -3.94 -9.65 3.97
N HIS A 267 -4.97 -9.88 4.79
CA HIS A 267 -6.18 -9.05 4.75
C HIS A 267 -5.91 -7.60 5.17
N ASP A 268 -5.05 -7.35 6.17
CA ASP A 268 -4.67 -6.00 6.62
C ASP A 268 -3.95 -5.26 5.49
N MET A 269 -2.95 -5.92 4.92
CA MET A 269 -2.08 -5.36 3.90
C MET A 269 -2.81 -5.13 2.58
N ARG A 270 -3.58 -6.14 2.13
CA ARG A 270 -4.34 -6.07 0.88
C ARG A 270 -5.47 -5.04 0.93
N THR A 271 -6.19 -4.94 2.05
CA THR A 271 -7.29 -3.97 2.19
C THR A 271 -6.75 -2.54 2.16
N ASN A 272 -5.61 -2.30 2.81
CA ASN A 272 -4.97 -1.00 2.77
C ASN A 272 -4.44 -0.66 1.37
N ALA A 273 -3.77 -1.62 0.71
CA ALA A 273 -3.23 -1.46 -0.63
C ALA A 273 -4.33 -1.18 -1.66
N GLU A 274 -5.47 -1.89 -1.58
CA GLU A 274 -6.63 -1.67 -2.44
C GLU A 274 -7.18 -0.25 -2.29
N MET A 275 -7.41 0.18 -1.05
CA MET A 275 -7.92 1.54 -0.82
C MET A 275 -6.96 2.58 -1.40
N ILE A 276 -5.66 2.50 -1.10
CA ILE A 276 -4.66 3.48 -1.56
C ILE A 276 -4.56 3.48 -3.10
N ALA A 277 -4.50 2.31 -3.73
CA ALA A 277 -4.36 2.19 -5.18
C ALA A 277 -5.56 2.77 -5.96
N ASN A 278 -6.74 2.80 -5.34
CA ASN A 278 -7.98 3.25 -5.98
C ASN A 278 -8.40 4.69 -5.61
N LEU A 279 -7.61 5.43 -4.81
CA LEU A 279 -7.88 6.86 -4.54
C LEU A 279 -7.79 7.71 -5.81
N ARG A 280 -6.89 7.35 -6.72
CA ARG A 280 -6.68 8.01 -8.01
C ARG A 280 -6.16 6.98 -9.04
N PRO A 281 -7.05 6.20 -9.69
CA PRO A 281 -6.64 5.13 -10.62
C PRO A 281 -5.82 5.63 -11.83
N ASP A 282 -6.05 6.87 -12.25
CA ASP A 282 -5.28 7.59 -13.28
C ASP A 282 -4.02 8.30 -12.74
N GLY A 283 -3.76 8.20 -11.44
CA GLY A 283 -2.66 8.86 -10.73
C GLY A 283 -1.40 8.01 -10.56
N PRO A 284 -0.56 8.30 -9.55
CA PRO A 284 0.71 7.62 -9.34
C PRO A 284 0.53 6.12 -9.06
N PRO A 285 1.26 5.22 -9.74
CA PRO A 285 1.23 3.79 -9.45
C PRO A 285 1.70 3.48 -8.02
N LEU A 286 1.01 2.56 -7.35
CA LEU A 286 1.35 2.11 -5.99
C LEU A 286 2.27 0.87 -6.02
N ILE A 287 3.45 0.99 -5.42
CA ILE A 287 4.28 -0.15 -5.02
C ILE A 287 3.90 -0.52 -3.58
N ALA A 288 3.45 -1.74 -3.33
CA ALA A 288 2.99 -2.17 -2.01
C ALA A 288 3.92 -3.23 -1.38
N ASP A 289 4.16 -3.11 -0.08
CA ASP A 289 4.78 -4.19 0.69
C ASP A 289 3.88 -5.44 0.70
N MET A 290 4.47 -6.62 0.48
CA MET A 290 3.81 -7.92 0.57
C MET A 290 4.55 -8.89 1.52
N ASP A 291 5.42 -8.36 2.38
CA ASP A 291 6.23 -9.11 3.34
C ASP A 291 6.88 -10.34 2.69
N THR A 292 6.64 -11.53 3.25
CA THR A 292 7.10 -12.82 2.75
C THR A 292 6.05 -13.56 1.92
N GLY A 293 4.90 -12.91 1.64
CA GLY A 293 3.77 -13.47 0.91
C GLY A 293 2.85 -14.39 1.74
N TYR A 294 2.91 -14.26 3.07
CA TYR A 294 1.94 -14.79 4.04
C TYR A 294 1.75 -16.32 4.10
N GLY A 295 2.65 -17.08 3.47
CA GLY A 295 2.54 -18.54 3.41
C GLY A 295 3.50 -19.20 2.43
N GLY A 296 3.18 -20.44 2.06
CA GLY A 296 3.87 -21.14 0.97
C GLY A 296 3.40 -20.70 -0.41
N PRO A 297 3.90 -21.32 -1.50
CA PRO A 297 3.62 -20.94 -2.88
C PRO A 297 2.14 -20.74 -3.24
N ILE A 298 1.23 -21.56 -2.69
CA ILE A 298 -0.22 -21.45 -2.95
C ILE A 298 -0.79 -20.15 -2.38
N VAL A 299 -0.37 -19.79 -1.16
CA VAL A 299 -0.81 -18.56 -0.49
C VAL A 299 -0.23 -17.35 -1.19
N ILE A 300 1.05 -17.40 -1.59
CA ILE A 300 1.72 -16.35 -2.35
C ILE A 300 1.01 -16.08 -3.67
N ALA A 301 0.64 -17.13 -4.42
CA ALA A 301 -0.11 -16.99 -5.65
C ALA A 301 -1.48 -16.30 -5.43
N LYS A 302 -2.15 -16.61 -4.31
CA LYS A 302 -3.41 -15.95 -3.92
C LYS A 302 -3.22 -14.51 -3.47
N ALA A 303 -2.15 -14.21 -2.72
CA ALA A 303 -1.80 -12.86 -2.32
C ALA A 303 -1.57 -11.98 -3.56
N LEU A 304 -0.77 -12.45 -4.53
CA LEU A 304 -0.54 -11.76 -5.79
C LEU A 304 -1.86 -11.53 -6.55
N GLN A 305 -2.71 -12.56 -6.66
CA GLN A 305 -4.02 -12.41 -7.29
C GLN A 305 -4.84 -11.29 -6.63
N GLN A 306 -4.87 -11.21 -5.31
CA GLN A 306 -5.62 -10.17 -4.61
C GLN A 306 -4.99 -8.78 -4.76
N TYR A 307 -3.66 -8.67 -4.80
CA TYR A 307 -2.96 -7.41 -5.07
C TYR A 307 -3.22 -6.93 -6.50
N HIS A 308 -3.19 -7.83 -7.47
CA HIS A 308 -3.53 -7.52 -8.86
C HIS A 308 -4.96 -7.00 -8.98
N LEU A 309 -5.94 -7.70 -8.39
CA LEU A 309 -7.34 -7.28 -8.39
C LEU A 309 -7.58 -5.97 -7.63
N ALA A 310 -6.76 -5.69 -6.62
CA ALA A 310 -6.78 -4.44 -5.87
C ALA A 310 -6.23 -3.23 -6.64
N GLY A 311 -5.71 -3.42 -7.86
CA GLY A 311 -5.12 -2.33 -8.65
C GLY A 311 -3.69 -1.96 -8.27
N VAL A 312 -3.03 -2.76 -7.43
CA VAL A 312 -1.62 -2.55 -7.05
C VAL A 312 -0.72 -2.66 -8.28
N ALA A 313 0.17 -1.69 -8.46
CA ALA A 313 1.03 -1.62 -9.64
C ALA A 313 2.26 -2.53 -9.54
N GLY A 314 2.84 -2.61 -8.35
CA GLY A 314 3.95 -3.50 -8.04
C GLY A 314 3.96 -3.87 -6.58
N PHE A 315 4.67 -4.92 -6.24
CA PHE A 315 4.90 -5.29 -4.85
C PHE A 315 6.30 -5.86 -4.66
N HIS A 316 6.81 -5.81 -3.44
CA HIS A 316 8.02 -6.52 -3.08
C HIS A 316 7.73 -7.73 -2.19
N ILE A 317 8.51 -8.79 -2.38
CA ILE A 317 8.48 -10.01 -1.57
C ILE A 317 9.91 -10.34 -1.13
N GLU A 318 10.08 -10.64 0.16
CA GLU A 318 11.40 -10.80 0.78
C GLU A 318 11.73 -12.25 1.17
N ASP A 319 12.98 -12.47 1.59
CA ASP A 319 13.55 -13.77 1.93
C ASP A 319 13.59 -14.04 3.46
N GLN A 320 12.93 -13.22 4.27
CA GLN A 320 12.82 -13.47 5.70
C GLN A 320 11.98 -14.73 6.00
N VAL A 321 12.13 -15.28 7.21
CA VAL A 321 11.13 -16.21 7.77
C VAL A 321 9.77 -15.51 7.90
N MET A 322 8.67 -16.27 8.01
CA MET A 322 7.32 -15.69 8.04
C MET A 322 7.13 -14.69 9.18
N GLN A 323 7.74 -14.95 10.34
CA GLN A 323 7.86 -14.01 11.45
C GLN A 323 8.91 -12.94 11.14
N LYS A 324 8.67 -12.18 10.07
CA LYS A 324 9.57 -11.16 9.57
C LYS A 324 9.73 -10.01 10.55
N ARG A 325 10.83 -9.28 10.43
CA ARG A 325 11.10 -8.05 11.19
C ARG A 325 11.32 -6.89 10.22
N CYS A 326 11.15 -5.66 10.70
CA CYS A 326 11.58 -4.49 9.93
C CYS A 326 13.06 -4.64 9.48
N GLY A 327 13.34 -4.28 8.22
CA GLY A 327 14.65 -4.43 7.58
C GLY A 327 15.79 -3.69 8.30
N HIS A 328 15.46 -2.69 9.11
CA HIS A 328 16.38 -1.90 9.91
C HIS A 328 16.48 -2.35 11.39
N LEU A 329 15.88 -3.47 11.77
CA LEU A 329 16.07 -4.09 13.08
C LEU A 329 17.15 -5.17 13.04
N ALA A 330 17.78 -5.44 14.20
CA ALA A 330 18.72 -6.54 14.34
C ALA A 330 18.01 -7.90 14.50
N GLY A 331 18.75 -8.98 14.22
CA GLY A 331 18.27 -10.35 14.42
C GLY A 331 17.32 -10.81 13.32
N LYS A 332 17.54 -10.37 12.08
CA LYS A 332 16.78 -10.85 10.93
C LYS A 332 17.18 -12.29 10.62
N GLU A 333 16.18 -13.13 10.39
CA GLU A 333 16.35 -14.51 9.97
C GLU A 333 15.81 -14.66 8.55
N VAL A 334 16.63 -15.23 7.68
CA VAL A 334 16.27 -15.47 6.28
C VAL A 334 16.20 -16.97 6.00
N VAL A 335 15.27 -17.33 5.12
CA VAL A 335 15.18 -18.70 4.60
C VAL A 335 16.38 -19.03 3.70
N ASP A 336 16.58 -20.31 3.42
CA ASP A 336 17.52 -20.73 2.39
C ASP A 336 17.13 -20.17 1.01
N THR A 337 18.10 -20.09 0.10
CA THR A 337 17.91 -19.48 -1.21
C THR A 337 16.87 -20.21 -2.04
N ASP A 338 16.73 -21.53 -1.92
CA ASP A 338 15.76 -22.28 -2.73
C ASP A 338 14.33 -21.99 -2.28
N THR A 339 14.09 -21.90 -0.97
CA THR A 339 12.80 -21.44 -0.43
C THR A 339 12.48 -20.02 -0.89
N TYR A 340 13.44 -19.09 -0.86
CA TYR A 340 13.24 -17.74 -1.39
C TYR A 340 12.87 -17.75 -2.87
N ILE A 341 13.60 -18.50 -3.69
CA ILE A 341 13.34 -18.61 -5.12
C ILE A 341 11.99 -19.28 -5.42
N GLN A 342 11.52 -20.22 -4.59
CA GLN A 342 10.16 -20.76 -4.69
C GLN A 342 9.09 -19.67 -4.54
N ARG A 343 9.31 -18.67 -3.67
CA ARG A 343 8.40 -17.52 -3.54
C ARG A 343 8.34 -16.70 -4.83
N ILE A 344 9.51 -16.38 -5.40
CA ILE A 344 9.60 -15.67 -6.67
C ILE A 344 8.89 -16.45 -7.78
N LYS A 345 9.16 -17.75 -7.92
CA LYS A 345 8.49 -18.63 -8.89
C LYS A 345 6.98 -18.64 -8.74
N ALA A 346 6.47 -18.70 -7.50
CA ALA A 346 5.04 -18.66 -7.23
C ALA A 346 4.41 -17.37 -7.76
N CYS A 347 5.06 -16.22 -7.52
CA CYS A 347 4.63 -14.94 -8.08
C CYS A 347 4.64 -14.94 -9.62
N ILE A 348 5.68 -15.47 -10.24
CA ILE A 348 5.81 -15.52 -11.71
C ILE A 348 4.73 -16.39 -12.34
N VAL A 349 4.45 -17.56 -11.76
CA VAL A 349 3.37 -18.45 -12.21
C VAL A 349 2.01 -17.76 -12.09
N ALA A 350 1.71 -17.17 -10.93
CA ALA A 350 0.43 -16.50 -10.70
C ALA A 350 0.24 -15.29 -11.64
N ARG A 351 1.26 -14.44 -11.81
CA ARG A 351 1.22 -13.31 -12.73
C ARG A 351 0.92 -13.75 -14.17
N ARG A 352 1.57 -14.81 -14.65
CA ARG A 352 1.32 -15.37 -15.99
C ARG A 352 -0.11 -15.88 -16.15
N GLN A 353 -0.62 -16.62 -15.17
CA GLN A 353 -2.00 -17.13 -15.18
C GLN A 353 -3.03 -15.99 -15.25
N LEU A 354 -2.78 -14.90 -14.52
CA LEU A 354 -3.65 -13.72 -14.49
C LEU A 354 -3.50 -12.81 -15.71
N ARG A 355 -2.48 -13.04 -16.57
CA ARG A 355 -2.06 -12.12 -17.64
C ARG A 355 -1.83 -10.70 -17.10
N SER A 356 -1.30 -10.63 -15.88
CA SER A 356 -1.13 -9.39 -15.14
C SER A 356 0.21 -8.73 -15.46
N ASP A 357 0.19 -7.40 -15.53
CA ASP A 357 1.37 -6.55 -15.65
C ASP A 357 1.97 -6.19 -14.29
N ILE A 358 1.49 -6.74 -13.17
CA ILE A 358 2.01 -6.42 -11.84
C ILE A 358 3.53 -6.62 -11.76
N VAL A 359 4.23 -5.60 -11.26
CA VAL A 359 5.69 -5.60 -11.10
C VAL A 359 6.06 -6.41 -9.87
N ILE A 360 6.92 -7.41 -10.05
CA ILE A 360 7.42 -8.27 -8.98
C ILE A 360 8.82 -7.77 -8.60
N ILE A 361 8.96 -7.28 -7.37
CA ILE A 361 10.20 -6.76 -6.82
C ILE A 361 10.78 -7.79 -5.86
N ALA A 362 11.97 -8.29 -6.14
CA ALA A 362 12.64 -9.28 -5.32
C ALA A 362 13.50 -8.57 -4.25
N ARG A 363 13.12 -8.71 -2.99
CA ARG A 363 13.85 -8.13 -1.85
C ARG A 363 14.69 -9.21 -1.14
N THR A 364 15.89 -8.83 -0.70
CA THR A 364 16.73 -9.68 0.16
C THR A 364 17.13 -8.92 1.42
N ASP A 365 16.93 -9.56 2.58
CA ASP A 365 17.29 -9.07 3.91
C ASP A 365 18.53 -9.79 4.48
N ALA A 366 19.12 -10.69 3.69
CA ALA A 366 20.22 -11.57 4.09
C ALA A 366 21.54 -10.85 4.45
N LEU A 367 21.65 -9.54 4.21
CA LEU A 367 22.92 -8.82 4.32
C LEU A 367 23.52 -8.90 5.72
N GLN A 368 22.70 -8.79 6.77
CA GLN A 368 23.16 -8.85 8.15
C GLN A 368 23.72 -10.23 8.51
N SER A 369 23.06 -11.29 8.06
CA SER A 369 23.34 -12.67 8.47
C SER A 369 24.28 -13.44 7.53
N ARG A 370 24.30 -13.10 6.25
CA ARG A 370 25.00 -13.87 5.18
C ARG A 370 25.99 -13.05 4.36
N GLY A 371 25.99 -11.72 4.50
CA GLY A 371 26.92 -10.84 3.81
C GLY A 371 26.49 -10.46 2.39
N PHE A 372 27.31 -9.63 1.75
CA PHE A 372 26.98 -8.98 0.47
C PHE A 372 26.90 -9.97 -0.70
N ASP A 373 27.89 -10.84 -0.84
CA ASP A 373 27.99 -11.76 -1.98
C ASP A 373 26.77 -12.71 -2.06
N ASP A 374 26.32 -13.23 -0.92
CA ASP A 374 25.11 -14.06 -0.84
C ASP A 374 23.85 -13.28 -1.25
N CYS A 375 23.75 -12.00 -0.87
CA CYS A 375 22.64 -11.16 -1.29
C CYS A 375 22.62 -10.91 -2.81
N ILE A 376 23.79 -10.65 -3.40
CA ILE A 376 23.90 -10.46 -4.85
C ILE A 376 23.53 -11.76 -5.57
N GLU A 377 23.97 -12.91 -5.08
CA GLU A 377 23.61 -14.21 -5.66
C GLU A 377 22.10 -14.48 -5.57
N ARG A 378 21.48 -14.22 -4.41
CA ARG A 378 20.02 -14.31 -4.23
C ARG A 378 19.27 -13.44 -5.24
N LEU A 379 19.71 -12.19 -5.41
CA LEU A 379 19.10 -11.24 -6.34
C LEU A 379 19.32 -11.63 -7.81
N LYS A 380 20.51 -12.12 -8.19
CA LYS A 380 20.78 -12.67 -9.53
C LYS A 380 19.86 -13.85 -9.82
N ARG A 381 19.72 -14.80 -8.88
CA ARG A 381 18.78 -15.92 -9.02
C ARG A 381 17.32 -15.45 -9.14
N ALA A 382 16.89 -14.48 -8.34
CA ALA A 382 15.52 -13.95 -8.43
C ALA A 382 15.24 -13.24 -9.77
N ARG A 383 16.23 -12.49 -10.28
CA ARG A 383 16.19 -11.88 -11.62
C ARG A 383 16.06 -12.96 -12.70
N ASP A 384 16.89 -13.99 -12.64
CA ASP A 384 16.96 -15.05 -13.65
C ASP A 384 15.64 -15.86 -13.71
N GLU A 385 14.88 -15.88 -12.61
CA GLU A 385 13.53 -16.46 -12.53
C GLU A 385 12.40 -15.51 -13.01
N GLY A 386 12.74 -14.25 -13.29
CA GLY A 386 11.87 -13.29 -13.97
C GLY A 386 11.28 -12.17 -13.08
N ALA A 387 11.83 -11.94 -11.89
CA ALA A 387 11.53 -10.72 -11.13
C ALA A 387 11.94 -9.47 -11.94
N ASP A 388 11.16 -8.40 -11.86
CA ASP A 388 11.37 -7.22 -12.74
C ASP A 388 12.35 -6.20 -12.15
N MET A 389 12.51 -6.19 -10.82
CA MET A 389 13.37 -5.25 -10.09
C MET A 389 13.87 -5.87 -8.78
N GLY A 390 15.03 -5.43 -8.29
CA GLY A 390 15.61 -5.90 -7.03
C GLY A 390 15.65 -4.86 -5.92
N ILE A 391 15.61 -5.30 -4.66
CA ILE A 391 15.93 -4.50 -3.46
C ILE A 391 16.99 -5.24 -2.65
N LEU A 392 18.14 -4.60 -2.45
CA LEU A 392 19.12 -5.01 -1.44
C LEU A 392 18.87 -4.20 -0.16
N GLU A 393 18.27 -4.84 0.85
CA GLU A 393 17.85 -4.15 2.06
C GLU A 393 19.03 -3.92 3.04
N GLY A 394 19.06 -2.74 3.65
CA GLY A 394 19.93 -2.45 4.79
C GLY A 394 21.42 -2.29 4.45
N VAL A 395 21.77 -1.84 3.24
CA VAL A 395 23.17 -1.51 2.88
C VAL A 395 23.80 -0.59 3.91
N LYS A 396 25.09 -0.80 4.24
CA LYS A 396 25.77 -0.08 5.32
C LYS A 396 26.55 1.15 4.83
N THR A 397 26.90 1.19 3.55
CA THR A 397 27.70 2.28 2.96
C THR A 397 27.21 2.62 1.55
N LYS A 398 27.55 3.83 1.07
CA LYS A 398 27.19 4.28 -0.28
C LYS A 398 27.92 3.45 -1.34
N GLU A 399 29.14 3.03 -1.06
CA GLU A 399 29.96 2.18 -1.93
C GLU A 399 29.29 0.82 -2.13
N GLN A 400 28.72 0.25 -1.06
CA GLN A 400 27.98 -0.99 -1.13
C GLN A 400 26.71 -0.84 -1.98
N ALA A 401 25.98 0.27 -1.84
CA ALA A 401 24.81 0.57 -2.66
C ALA A 401 25.19 0.71 -4.15
N ALA A 402 26.27 1.42 -4.47
CA ALA A 402 26.78 1.59 -5.82
C ALA A 402 27.28 0.26 -6.42
N GLN A 403 27.97 -0.56 -5.63
CA GLN A 403 28.44 -1.88 -6.06
C GLN A 403 27.26 -2.80 -6.41
N ALA A 404 26.18 -2.80 -5.62
CA ALA A 404 24.99 -3.60 -5.91
C ALA A 404 24.35 -3.20 -7.24
N ALA A 405 24.18 -1.89 -7.48
CA ALA A 405 23.66 -1.37 -8.74
C ALA A 405 24.54 -1.77 -9.93
N LYS A 406 25.86 -1.71 -9.78
CA LYS A 406 26.82 -2.13 -10.81
C LYS A 406 26.74 -3.63 -11.11
N GLU A 407 26.67 -4.49 -10.10
CA GLU A 407 26.68 -5.95 -10.27
C GLU A 407 25.37 -6.53 -10.80
N LEU A 408 24.25 -5.86 -10.54
CA LEU A 408 22.94 -6.30 -10.97
C LEU A 408 22.51 -5.64 -12.29
N ALA A 409 23.23 -4.61 -12.76
CA ALA A 409 23.01 -4.02 -14.08
C ALA A 409 22.98 -5.08 -15.19
N PRO A 410 22.08 -4.94 -16.20
CA PRO A 410 21.16 -3.83 -16.41
C PRO A 410 19.81 -3.98 -15.69
N TRP A 411 19.70 -4.87 -14.70
CA TRP A 411 18.44 -5.09 -13.98
C TRP A 411 18.12 -3.91 -13.06
N PRO A 412 16.92 -3.32 -13.14
CA PRO A 412 16.56 -2.20 -12.29
C PRO A 412 16.65 -2.56 -10.82
N LEU A 413 17.11 -1.61 -10.01
CA LEU A 413 17.06 -1.70 -8.56
C LEU A 413 16.21 -0.58 -7.96
N CYS A 414 15.60 -0.90 -6.83
CA CYS A 414 14.92 0.02 -5.94
C CYS A 414 15.76 0.22 -4.66
N TYR A 415 16.04 1.47 -4.32
CA TYR A 415 16.70 1.82 -3.07
C TYR A 415 15.65 2.14 -1.99
N ASN A 416 15.73 1.49 -0.84
CA ASN A 416 14.89 1.81 0.32
C ASN A 416 15.60 2.86 1.20
N SER A 417 15.13 4.10 1.12
CA SER A 417 15.66 5.21 1.92
C SER A 417 14.87 5.34 3.22
N VAL A 418 15.47 4.86 4.31
CA VAL A 418 14.95 5.05 5.67
C VAL A 418 15.94 5.90 6.44
N GLU A 419 15.59 7.17 6.61
CA GLU A 419 16.38 8.12 7.37
C GLU A 419 16.45 7.71 8.85
N ASN A 420 17.61 7.93 9.48
CA ASN A 420 17.91 7.51 10.85
C ASN A 420 17.89 5.97 11.08
N GLY A 421 17.93 5.17 10.01
CA GLY A 421 18.15 3.74 10.06
C GLY A 421 19.62 3.33 9.99
N HIS A 422 19.87 2.06 9.65
CA HIS A 422 21.21 1.53 9.41
C HIS A 422 21.86 1.97 8.09
N SER A 423 21.06 2.39 7.11
CA SER A 423 21.54 2.75 5.79
C SER A 423 21.97 4.20 5.69
N PRO A 424 23.00 4.51 4.88
CA PRO A 424 23.43 5.88 4.68
C PRO A 424 22.32 6.69 4.01
N LEU A 425 22.28 7.99 4.31
CA LEU A 425 21.43 8.92 3.57
C LEU A 425 21.95 9.03 2.13
N ILE A 426 21.19 8.50 1.18
CA ILE A 426 21.42 8.60 -0.26
C ILE A 426 20.26 9.41 -0.84
N THR A 427 20.58 10.53 -1.49
CA THR A 427 19.59 11.37 -2.16
C THR A 427 19.07 10.68 -3.43
N ALA A 428 17.91 11.11 -3.94
CA ALA A 428 17.41 10.60 -5.22
C ALA A 428 18.43 10.80 -6.36
N GLN A 429 19.12 11.95 -6.38
CA GLN A 429 20.14 12.24 -7.38
C GLN A 429 21.32 11.26 -7.29
N GLU A 430 21.87 11.04 -6.10
CA GLU A 430 22.96 10.08 -5.91
C GLU A 430 22.54 8.66 -6.28
N ALA A 431 21.32 8.24 -5.91
CA ALA A 431 20.78 6.94 -6.29
C ALA A 431 20.65 6.79 -7.81
N GLN A 432 20.19 7.84 -8.51
CA GLN A 432 20.13 7.85 -9.97
C GLN A 432 21.51 7.73 -10.61
N GLU A 433 22.50 8.49 -10.11
CA GLU A 433 23.89 8.45 -10.57
C GLU A 433 24.53 7.07 -10.36
N MET A 434 24.14 6.35 -9.30
CA MET A 434 24.56 4.96 -9.06
C MET A 434 23.88 3.94 -9.99
N GLY A 435 22.78 4.30 -10.64
CA GLY A 435 22.02 3.43 -11.55
C GLY A 435 20.74 2.82 -10.96
N TYR A 436 20.25 3.30 -9.81
CA TYR A 436 18.93 2.91 -9.30
C TYR A 436 17.81 3.51 -10.16
N ARG A 437 16.71 2.77 -10.28
CA ARG A 437 15.53 3.17 -11.05
C ARG A 437 14.42 3.75 -10.18
N VAL A 438 14.29 3.23 -8.97
CA VAL A 438 13.27 3.63 -8.00
C VAL A 438 13.94 3.94 -6.67
N ILE A 439 13.41 4.93 -5.95
CA ILE A 439 13.73 5.18 -4.55
C ILE A 439 12.43 5.27 -3.76
N ILE A 440 12.31 4.47 -2.70
CA ILE A 440 11.17 4.51 -1.77
C ILE A 440 11.60 5.20 -0.47
N TYR A 441 10.69 5.98 0.12
CA TYR A 441 10.92 6.69 1.38
C TYR A 441 9.97 6.20 2.47
N SER A 442 10.22 5.01 3.02
CA SER A 442 9.25 4.23 3.79
C SER A 442 8.57 4.97 4.96
N PHE A 443 9.25 5.95 5.56
CA PHE A 443 8.77 6.71 6.72
C PHE A 443 8.41 8.18 6.40
N ALA A 444 8.36 8.55 5.11
CA ALA A 444 8.16 9.95 4.67
C ALA A 444 6.91 10.62 5.25
N SER A 445 5.83 9.86 5.48
CA SER A 445 4.59 10.39 6.05
C SER A 445 4.43 10.10 7.55
N ILE A 446 4.69 8.86 7.99
CA ILE A 446 4.39 8.43 9.36
C ILE A 446 5.27 9.11 10.42
N SER A 447 6.54 9.39 10.10
CA SER A 447 7.45 10.05 11.04
C SER A 447 7.04 11.50 11.32
N PRO A 448 6.80 12.36 10.29
CA PRO A 448 6.22 13.69 10.51
C PRO A 448 4.85 13.65 11.20
N ALA A 449 3.98 12.69 10.84
CA ALA A 449 2.67 12.55 11.46
C ALA A 449 2.79 12.25 12.97
N TYR A 450 3.68 11.34 13.37
CA TYR A 450 3.96 11.07 14.78
C TYR A 450 4.37 12.33 15.54
N VAL A 451 5.30 13.11 15.00
CA VAL A 451 5.77 14.35 15.64
C VAL A 451 4.63 15.36 15.81
N ALA A 452 3.83 15.57 14.76
CA ALA A 452 2.71 16.52 14.78
C ALA A 452 1.58 16.09 15.74
N ILE A 453 1.19 14.81 15.70
CA ILE A 453 0.14 14.27 16.57
C ILE A 453 0.59 14.34 18.03
N LYS A 454 1.81 13.87 18.34
CA LYS A 454 2.33 13.86 19.71
C LYS A 454 2.40 15.27 20.30
N SER A 455 3.04 16.19 19.59
CA SER A 455 3.17 17.58 20.06
C SER A 455 1.81 18.28 20.23
N THR A 456 0.85 18.01 19.33
CA THR A 456 -0.52 18.53 19.47
C THR A 456 -1.23 17.96 20.68
N PHE A 457 -1.03 16.68 21.02
CA PHE A 457 -1.65 16.07 22.20
C PHE A 457 -1.01 16.54 23.51
N GLU A 458 0.30 16.75 23.53
CA GLU A 458 1.00 17.38 24.65
C GLU A 458 0.44 18.80 24.88
N TRP A 459 0.32 19.59 23.80
CA TRP A 459 -0.28 20.93 23.86
C TRP A 459 -1.75 20.91 24.31
N LEU A 460 -2.57 20.01 23.75
CA LEU A 460 -3.98 19.87 24.12
C LEU A 460 -4.13 19.52 25.60
N LYS A 461 -3.26 18.65 26.13
CA LYS A 461 -3.25 18.28 27.54
C LYS A 461 -2.93 19.46 28.46
N GLU A 462 -2.03 20.34 28.05
CA GLU A 462 -1.61 21.51 28.83
C GLU A 462 -2.60 22.68 28.72
N MET A 463 -3.09 22.96 27.51
CA MET A 463 -3.83 24.20 27.20
C MET A 463 -5.34 24.00 27.03
N GLY A 464 -5.82 22.76 26.92
CA GLY A 464 -7.24 22.46 26.69
C GLY A 464 -7.76 22.83 25.29
N SER A 465 -6.87 23.14 24.34
CA SER A 465 -7.19 23.46 22.95
C SER A 465 -6.08 22.95 22.03
N THR A 466 -6.40 22.61 20.78
CA THR A 466 -5.41 22.13 19.79
C THR A 466 -4.64 23.28 19.11
N GLY A 467 -5.17 24.51 19.15
CA GLY A 467 -4.57 25.65 18.44
C GLY A 467 -4.54 25.52 16.92
N SER A 468 -5.21 24.52 16.34
CA SER A 468 -5.18 24.26 14.89
C SER A 468 -6.01 25.28 14.11
N SER A 469 -5.45 25.74 12.98
CA SER A 469 -6.17 26.56 11.99
C SER A 469 -6.77 25.73 10.85
N VAL A 470 -6.53 24.42 10.83
CA VAL A 470 -7.01 23.53 9.76
C VAL A 470 -8.50 23.25 9.97
N THR A 471 -9.31 23.59 8.97
CA THR A 471 -10.76 23.40 9.01
C THR A 471 -11.15 21.98 8.56
N PRO A 472 -12.34 21.47 8.94
CA PRO A 472 -12.87 20.23 8.39
C PRO A 472 -12.91 20.24 6.85
N LYS A 473 -13.32 21.37 6.25
CA LYS A 473 -13.37 21.54 4.80
C LYS A 473 -11.99 21.41 4.14
N THR A 474 -10.93 21.87 4.80
CA THR A 474 -9.55 21.68 4.32
C THR A 474 -9.22 20.20 4.22
N ILE A 475 -9.53 19.40 5.25
CA ILE A 475 -9.28 17.95 5.24
C ILE A 475 -10.15 17.25 4.19
N PHE A 476 -11.43 17.62 4.09
CA PHE A 476 -12.33 17.01 3.11
C PHE A 476 -11.91 17.31 1.66
N ASN A 477 -11.43 18.53 1.39
CA ASN A 477 -10.89 18.88 0.07
C ASN A 477 -9.69 18.01 -0.29
N VAL A 478 -8.74 17.82 0.63
CA VAL A 478 -7.62 16.88 0.43
C VAL A 478 -8.14 15.46 0.19
N CYS A 479 -9.22 15.06 0.87
CA CYS A 479 -9.84 13.75 0.71
C CYS A 479 -10.77 13.61 -0.49
N GLY A 480 -10.79 14.56 -1.43
CA GLY A 480 -11.53 14.45 -2.68
C GLY A 480 -12.97 14.95 -2.64
N LEU A 481 -13.28 15.92 -1.77
CA LEU A 481 -14.61 16.53 -1.68
C LEU A 481 -15.06 17.11 -3.02
N SER A 482 -14.19 17.87 -3.69
CA SER A 482 -14.48 18.50 -4.98
C SER A 482 -14.81 17.46 -6.05
N GLU A 483 -14.02 16.39 -6.16
CA GLU A 483 -14.26 15.30 -7.10
C GLU A 483 -15.58 14.59 -6.82
N SER A 484 -15.90 14.38 -5.54
CA SER A 484 -17.17 13.76 -5.13
C SER A 484 -18.36 14.64 -5.52
N MET A 485 -18.26 15.96 -5.35
CA MET A 485 -19.29 16.92 -5.75
C MET A 485 -19.45 16.98 -7.28
N ILE A 486 -18.34 16.94 -8.04
CA ILE A 486 -18.37 16.89 -9.50
C ILE A 486 -19.11 15.64 -9.99
N ILE A 487 -18.92 14.49 -9.34
CA ILE A 487 -19.62 13.25 -9.69
C ILE A 487 -21.12 13.36 -9.41
N ASP A 488 -21.51 13.93 -8.26
CA ASP A 488 -22.94 14.19 -7.94
C ASP A 488 -23.57 15.06 -9.03
N GLU A 489 -22.97 16.22 -9.31
CA GLU A 489 -23.48 17.17 -10.31
C GLU A 489 -23.53 16.58 -11.72
N ALA A 490 -22.46 15.92 -12.16
CA ALA A 490 -22.39 15.29 -13.48
C ALA A 490 -23.41 14.15 -13.64
N SER A 491 -23.87 13.56 -12.54
CA SER A 491 -24.92 12.53 -12.51
C SER A 491 -26.34 13.12 -12.42
N GLY A 492 -26.48 14.45 -12.46
CA GLY A 492 -27.74 15.16 -12.28
C GLY A 492 -28.18 15.29 -10.81
N GLY A 493 -27.29 14.97 -9.88
CA GLY A 493 -27.47 15.19 -8.45
C GLY A 493 -27.41 16.67 -8.09
N THR A 494 -28.11 17.02 -7.03
CA THR A 494 -28.15 18.40 -6.49
C THR A 494 -27.85 18.43 -5.00
N ALA A 495 -27.29 17.35 -4.45
CA ALA A 495 -27.07 17.21 -3.01
C ALA A 495 -26.17 18.32 -2.47
N PHE A 496 -25.23 18.79 -3.31
CA PHE A 496 -24.25 19.81 -2.96
C PHE A 496 -24.43 21.14 -3.71
N ALA A 497 -25.57 21.35 -4.39
CA ALA A 497 -25.82 22.55 -5.21
C ALA A 497 -25.81 23.87 -4.42
N LYS A 498 -26.01 23.81 -3.09
CA LYS A 498 -25.92 24.97 -2.18
C LYS A 498 -24.56 25.13 -1.51
N GLY A 499 -23.57 24.33 -1.93
CA GLY A 499 -22.24 24.28 -1.31
C GLY A 499 -22.16 23.34 -0.10
N VAL A 500 -20.99 23.39 0.53
CA VAL A 500 -20.54 22.53 1.65
C VAL A 500 -19.77 23.33 2.69
#